data_AF-A0AAN6M8R9-F1
#
_entry.id   AF-A0AAN6M8R9-F1
#
_cell.length_a   1.000
_cell.length_b   1.000
_cell.length_c   1.000
_cell.angle_alpha   90.00
_cell.angle_beta   90.00
_cell.angle_gamma   90.00
#
_symmetry.space_group_name_H-M   'P 1'
#
loop_
_entity.id
_entity.type
_entity.pdbx_description
1 polymer ?
#
loop_
_entity_poly.entity_id
_entity_poly.type
_entity_poly.pdbx_seq_one_letter_code
_entity_poly.pdbx_strand_id
1 'polypeptide(L)'
;IMAVGKYSVEHFQGLPTLEAARAKFIALNGDELVRTAFKNLFLKHGMESKFGLSMFHRHFDLSPGEMLVDYDGTSVLLIEVQ
;
A
#
# COMPACT_ATOMS: atom_id res chain seq x y z
N ILE A 1 -10.26 -14.09 -3.67
CA ILE A 1 -9.40 -14.90 -2.78
C ILE A 1 -8.08 -14.14 -2.66
N MET A 2 -7.81 -13.49 -1.54
CA MET A 2 -6.44 -13.03 -1.26
C MET A 2 -5.65 -14.26 -0.83
N ALA A 3 -4.62 -14.61 -1.60
CA ALA A 3 -3.70 -15.67 -1.20
C ALA A 3 -2.74 -15.08 -0.17
N VAL A 4 -2.71 -15.67 1.04
CA VAL A 4 -1.71 -15.32 2.05
C VAL A 4 -0.43 -16.05 1.69
N GLY A 5 0.53 -15.33 1.11
CA GLY A 5 1.89 -15.82 0.87
C GLY A 5 2.75 -15.76 2.13
N LYS A 6 3.90 -16.45 2.11
CA LYS A 6 4.94 -16.22 3.12
C LYS A 6 5.44 -14.78 3.01
N TYR A 7 5.76 -14.18 4.16
CA TYR A 7 6.41 -12.86 4.17
C TYR A 7 7.70 -12.89 3.35
N SER A 8 7.95 -11.83 2.60
CA SER A 8 9.16 -11.64 1.79
C SER A 8 9.53 -10.16 1.81
N VAL A 9 10.77 -9.92 2.21
CA VAL A 9 11.36 -8.57 2.20
C VAL A 9 11.43 -8.05 0.78
N GLU A 10 11.72 -8.92 -0.19
CA GLU A 10 11.81 -8.58 -1.61
C GLU A 10 10.46 -8.08 -2.14
N HIS A 11 9.36 -8.73 -1.76
CA HIS A 11 8.01 -8.27 -2.12
C HIS A 11 7.69 -6.91 -1.49
N PHE A 12 8.05 -6.68 -0.22
CA PHE A 12 7.87 -5.37 0.41
C PHE A 12 8.70 -4.29 -0.28
N GLN A 13 9.96 -4.60 -0.61
CA GLN A 13 10.88 -3.68 -1.27
C GLN A 13 10.47 -3.37 -2.72
N GLY A 14 9.66 -4.22 -3.34
CA GLY A 14 9.02 -3.95 -4.62
C GLY A 14 7.95 -2.85 -4.57
N LEU A 15 7.50 -2.44 -3.38
CA LEU A 15 6.63 -1.27 -3.24
C LEU A 15 7.40 0.01 -3.56
N PRO A 16 6.79 0.98 -4.25
CA PRO A 16 7.42 2.27 -4.49
C PRO A 16 7.58 3.03 -3.16
N THR A 17 8.60 3.90 -3.08
CA THR A 17 8.64 4.90 -2.00
C THR A 17 7.42 5.81 -2.09
N LEU A 18 7.07 6.48 -0.99
CA LEU A 18 5.97 7.45 -0.96
C LEU A 18 6.11 8.52 -2.07
N GLU A 19 7.31 9.02 -2.28
CA GLU A 19 7.63 10.04 -3.28
C GLU A 19 7.42 9.52 -4.70
N ALA A 20 7.91 8.30 -4.99
CA ALA A 20 7.74 7.66 -6.28
C ALA A 20 6.27 7.34 -6.57
N ALA A 21 5.53 6.84 -5.57
CA ALA A 21 4.10 6.57 -5.66
C ALA A 21 3.32 7.87 -5.94
N ARG A 22 3.61 8.95 -5.20
CA ARG A 22 3.00 10.26 -5.38
C ARG A 22 3.30 10.84 -6.77
N ALA A 23 4.55 10.78 -7.22
CA ALA A 23 4.93 11.26 -8.55
C ALA A 23 4.15 10.53 -9.65
N LYS A 24 4.03 9.21 -9.55
CA LYS A 24 3.23 8.40 -10.47
C LYS A 24 1.74 8.74 -10.41
N PHE A 25 1.20 8.93 -9.21
CA PHE A 25 -0.21 9.33 -9.03
C PHE A 25 -0.51 10.65 -9.74
N ILE A 26 0.36 11.66 -9.58
CA ILE A 26 0.22 12.96 -10.26
C ILE A 26 0.34 12.79 -11.78
N ALA A 27 1.34 12.05 -12.25
CA ALA A 27 1.55 11.81 -13.69
C ALA A 27 0.36 11.12 -14.37
N LEU A 28 -0.43 10.34 -13.62
CA LEU A 28 -1.65 9.67 -14.10
C LEU A 28 -2.91 10.54 -13.99
N ASN A 29 -2.80 11.80 -13.54
CA ASN A 29 -3.94 12.63 -13.16
C ASN A 29 -4.84 11.91 -12.15
N GLY A 30 -4.22 11.34 -11.11
CA GLY A 30 -4.85 10.43 -10.15
C GLY A 30 -6.09 11.01 -9.48
N ASP A 31 -6.12 12.31 -9.20
CA ASP A 31 -7.30 12.98 -8.62
C ASP A 31 -8.54 12.82 -9.50
N GLU A 32 -8.38 12.95 -10.82
CA GLU A 32 -9.48 12.78 -11.76
C GLU A 32 -9.92 11.32 -11.84
N LEU A 33 -8.98 10.37 -11.83
CA LEU A 33 -9.30 8.93 -11.78
C LEU A 33 -10.07 8.57 -10.51
N VAL A 34 -9.71 9.14 -9.35
CA VAL A 34 -10.43 8.93 -8.09
C VAL A 34 -11.85 9.49 -8.20
N ARG A 35 -11.99 10.75 -8.66
CA ARG A 35 -13.29 11.43 -8.74
C ARG A 35 -14.24 10.84 -9.76
N THR A 36 -13.72 10.25 -10.83
CA THR A 36 -14.53 9.72 -11.94
C THR A 36 -14.57 8.20 -11.89
N ALA A 37 -13.50 7.52 -12.28
CA ALA A 37 -13.48 6.07 -12.43
C ALA A 37 -13.78 5.34 -11.11
N PHE A 38 -13.02 5.60 -10.05
CA PHE A 38 -13.15 4.85 -8.79
C PHE A 38 -14.41 5.23 -8.02
N LYS A 39 -14.73 6.52 -7.90
CA LYS A 39 -15.99 6.97 -7.28
C LYS A 39 -17.21 6.33 -7.97
N ASN A 40 -17.27 6.40 -9.31
CA ASN A 40 -18.42 5.84 -10.03
C ASN A 40 -18.47 4.32 -9.91
N LEU A 41 -17.32 3.63 -9.93
CA LEU A 41 -17.26 2.19 -9.69
C LEU A 41 -17.83 1.83 -8.32
N PHE A 42 -17.43 2.55 -7.27
CA PHE A 42 -17.86 2.26 -5.90
C PHE A 42 -19.37 2.52 -5.74
N LEU A 43 -19.84 3.69 -6.18
CA LEU A 43 -21.26 4.05 -6.08
C LEU A 43 -22.16 3.12 -6.90
N LYS A 44 -21.72 2.74 -8.11
CA LYS A 44 -22.49 1.83 -8.98
C LYS A 44 -22.76 0.48 -8.30
N HIS A 45 -21.86 0.03 -7.43
CA HIS A 45 -21.96 -1.25 -6.76
C HIS A 45 -22.29 -1.15 -5.26
N GLY A 46 -22.50 0.05 -4.70
CA GLY A 46 -22.77 0.25 -3.27
C GLY A 46 -21.60 -0.19 -2.37
N MET A 47 -20.37 0.16 -2.78
CA MET A 47 -19.12 -0.28 -2.15
C MET A 47 -18.44 0.78 -1.30
N GLU A 48 -18.91 2.03 -1.33
CA GLU A 48 -18.33 3.18 -0.64
C GLU A 48 -18.28 3.05 0.90
N SER A 49 -19.12 2.19 1.48
CA SER A 49 -19.13 1.86 2.91
C SER A 49 -18.47 0.52 3.24
N LYS A 50 -18.01 -0.22 2.23
CA LYS A 50 -17.47 -1.60 2.37
C LYS A 50 -15.99 -1.69 2.05
N PHE A 51 -15.53 -0.91 1.07
CA PHE A 51 -14.15 -0.90 0.62
C PHE A 51 -13.60 0.53 0.63
N GLY A 52 -12.29 0.63 0.77
CA GLY A 52 -11.53 1.87 0.60
C GLY A 52 -10.58 1.77 -0.58
N LEU A 53 -10.13 2.92 -1.08
CA LEU A 53 -9.05 3.01 -2.05
C LEU A 53 -7.78 3.48 -1.34
N SER A 54 -6.69 2.75 -1.51
CA SER A 54 -5.39 3.09 -0.94
C SER A 54 -4.31 3.06 -2.02
N MET A 55 -3.33 3.95 -1.90
CA MET A 55 -2.15 3.96 -2.76
C MET A 55 -1.07 3.12 -2.08
N PHE A 56 -0.65 2.03 -2.72
CA PHE A 56 0.44 1.21 -2.19
C PHE A 56 1.78 1.94 -2.27
N HIS A 57 2.47 2.04 -1.13
CA HIS A 57 3.80 2.63 -1.00
C HIS A 57 4.47 2.10 0.27
N ARG A 58 5.78 2.33 0.39
CA ARG A 58 6.57 2.09 1.60
C ARG A 58 7.20 3.39 2.09
N HIS A 59 7.36 3.48 3.41
CA HIS A 59 7.96 4.64 4.08
C HIS A 59 9.45 4.47 4.38
N PHE A 60 9.95 3.23 4.36
CA PHE A 60 11.35 2.88 4.64
C PHE A 60 11.75 1.64 3.85
N ASP A 61 13.06 1.38 3.83
CA ASP A 61 13.64 0.14 3.33
C ASP A 61 13.72 -0.88 4.48
N LEU A 62 13.70 -2.17 4.12
CA LEU A 62 14.01 -3.27 5.01
C LEU A 62 15.30 -3.95 4.56
N SER A 63 16.18 -4.23 5.50
CA SER A 63 17.39 -5.02 5.33
C SER A 63 17.06 -6.53 5.33
N PRO A 64 17.95 -7.39 4.81
CA PRO A 64 17.79 -8.83 4.96
C PRO A 64 17.64 -9.22 6.44
N GLY A 65 16.58 -9.96 6.76
CA GLY A 65 16.26 -10.36 8.15
C GLY A 65 15.37 -9.40 8.92
N GLU A 66 15.00 -8.25 8.35
CA GLU A 66 14.01 -7.35 8.95
C GLU A 66 12.59 -7.68 8.48
N MET A 67 11.60 -7.41 9.33
CA MET A 67 10.20 -7.58 9.00
C MET A 67 9.42 -6.31 9.34
N LEU A 68 8.48 -5.96 8.47
CA LEU A 68 7.45 -4.98 8.78
C LEU A 68 6.48 -5.57 9.82
N VAL A 69 6.40 -4.94 10.98
CA VAL A 69 5.42 -5.30 12.02
C VAL A 69 4.55 -4.10 12.36
N ASP A 70 3.35 -4.38 12.84
CA ASP A 70 2.49 -3.37 13.47
C ASP A 70 2.65 -3.47 14.98
N TYR A 71 3.02 -2.36 15.61
CA TYR A 71 3.10 -2.24 17.07
C TYR A 71 2.29 -1.01 17.50
N ASP A 72 1.23 -1.24 18.28
CA ASP A 72 0.28 -0.20 18.71
C ASP A 72 -0.25 0.68 17.56
N GLY A 73 -0.55 0.08 16.41
CA GLY A 73 -1.05 0.80 15.23
C GLY A 73 0.01 1.62 14.49
N THR A 74 1.27 1.42 14.84
CA THR A 74 2.43 2.02 14.15
C THR A 74 3.19 0.94 13.41
N SER A 75 3.37 1.14 12.10
CA SER A 75 4.22 0.29 11.29
C SER A 75 5.69 0.56 11.58
N VAL A 76 6.39 -0.43 12.14
CA VAL A 76 7.82 -0.35 12.50
C VAL A 76 8.61 -1.52 11.92
N LEU A 77 9.92 -1.33 11.82
CA LEU A 77 10.85 -2.40 11.50
C LEU A 77 11.14 -3.23 12.76
N LEU A 78 11.02 -4.55 12.67
CA LEU A 78 11.50 -5.49 13.67
C LEU A 78 12.77 -6.17 13.14
N ILE A 79 13.83 -6.14 13.93
CA ILE A 79 15.03 -6.94 13.72
C ILE A 79 14.84 -8.21 14.56
N GLU A 80 14.83 -9.40 13.94
CA GLU A 80 14.97 -10.64 14.70
C GLU A 80 16.36 -10.64 15.35
N VAL A 81 16.41 -10.49 16.68
CA VAL A 81 17.63 -10.72 17.45
C VAL A 81 17.80 -12.23 17.54
N GLN A 82 18.81 -12.77 16.85
CA GLN A 82 19.23 -14.17 17.04
C GLN A 82 19.77 -14.42 18.45
#